data_AF-A0A9N8DLP1-F1
#
_entry.id   AF-A0A9N8DLP1-F1
#
_cell.length_a   1.000
_cell.length_b   1.000
_cell.length_c   1.000
_cell.angle_alpha   90.00
_cell.angle_beta   90.00
_cell.angle_gamma   90.00
#
_symmetry.space_group_name_H-M   'P 1'
#
loop_
_entity.id
_entity.type
_entity.pdbx_description
1 polymer ?
#
loop_
_entity_poly.entity_id
_entity_poly.type
_entity_poly.pdbx_seq_one_letter_code
_entity_poly.pdbx_strand_id
1 'polypeptide(L)'
;MLFNRASRNLFNGAFRRFKSTSSAGGEASGEAAQASVFAASAVATTFATYMTADFLSNFLQHPTQKMDYGYFNQFIGRPVDQNWWGTRTQHIVGVAGCLAITDHTSQHFFGKYLGRPLCFAKSPATFVAHTFLFIFGGVAMYCAGDAALNPQHEGHREQELKSGLYSTYIGTCTAWFEPYVAPALGTVAGSAIAGSWAGSALLPATLAYTTVKGVGWYDWGNSGLNDHEMKLNGLTKEE
;
A
#
# COMPACT_ATOMS: atom_id res chain seq x y z
N MET A 1 17.66 -23.67 7.57
CA MET A 1 18.92 -23.31 6.85
C MET A 1 18.79 -23.22 5.32
N LEU A 2 17.77 -23.81 4.67
CA LEU A 2 17.57 -23.71 3.21
C LEU A 2 17.04 -22.33 2.74
N PHE A 3 16.25 -21.64 3.55
CA PHE A 3 15.71 -20.30 3.23
C PHE A 3 16.75 -19.17 3.19
N ASN A 4 17.87 -19.32 3.89
CA ASN A 4 18.96 -18.34 3.91
C ASN A 4 19.85 -18.40 2.65
N ARG A 5 19.76 -19.49 1.87
CA ARG A 5 20.44 -19.64 0.57
C ARG A 5 19.65 -19.01 -0.58
N ALA A 6 18.31 -19.12 -0.56
CA ALA A 6 17.47 -18.55 -1.61
C ALA A 6 17.51 -17.01 -1.65
N SER A 7 17.44 -16.36 -0.49
CA SER A 7 17.54 -14.89 -0.38
C SER A 7 18.94 -14.37 -0.72
N ARG A 8 20.00 -15.04 -0.26
CA ARG A 8 21.39 -14.67 -0.61
C ARG A 8 21.71 -14.88 -2.10
N ASN A 9 21.11 -15.88 -2.76
CA ASN A 9 21.33 -16.10 -4.20
C ASN A 9 20.63 -15.04 -5.06
N LEU A 10 19.46 -14.54 -4.65
CA LEU A 10 18.77 -13.43 -5.31
C LEU A 10 19.59 -12.12 -5.24
N PHE A 11 20.13 -11.80 -4.07
CA PHE A 11 20.91 -10.57 -3.88
C PHE A 11 22.34 -10.64 -4.44
N ASN A 12 23.04 -11.78 -4.32
CA ASN A 12 24.39 -11.92 -4.87
C ASN A 12 24.42 -12.19 -6.39
N GLY A 13 23.36 -12.82 -6.93
CA GLY A 13 23.22 -13.04 -8.37
C GLY A 13 23.06 -11.72 -9.14
N ALA A 14 22.23 -10.82 -8.62
CA ALA A 14 22.05 -9.47 -9.17
C ALA A 14 23.35 -8.64 -9.14
N PHE A 15 24.14 -8.78 -8.08
CA PHE A 15 25.37 -7.99 -7.92
C PHE A 15 26.57 -8.53 -8.72
N ARG A 16 26.65 -9.85 -8.95
CA ARG A 16 27.73 -10.45 -9.77
C ARG A 16 27.52 -10.25 -11.27
N ARG A 17 26.28 -10.22 -11.76
CA ARG A 17 26.00 -9.98 -13.19
C ARG A 17 26.31 -8.55 -13.63
N PHE A 18 26.17 -7.58 -12.73
CA PHE A 18 26.51 -6.17 -12.98
C PHE A 18 28.01 -5.96 -13.26
N LYS A 19 28.87 -6.89 -12.85
CA LYS A 19 30.33 -6.82 -13.07
C LYS A 19 30.81 -7.60 -14.32
N SER A 20 29.92 -8.35 -14.99
CA SER A 20 30.28 -9.27 -16.09
C SER A 20 29.88 -8.77 -17.49
N THR A 21 29.07 -7.72 -17.60
CA THR A 21 28.56 -7.23 -18.90
C THR A 21 29.41 -6.16 -19.56
N SER A 22 30.64 -5.90 -19.10
CA SER A 22 31.56 -4.96 -19.77
C SER A 22 32.35 -5.56 -20.93
N SER A 23 32.06 -6.78 -21.38
CA SER A 23 32.67 -7.32 -22.60
C SER A 23 31.78 -8.34 -23.32
N ALA A 24 31.01 -7.87 -24.30
CA ALA A 24 30.75 -8.50 -25.60
C ALA A 24 29.45 -7.91 -26.18
N GLY A 25 29.56 -7.26 -27.34
CA GLY A 25 28.43 -6.66 -28.03
C GLY A 25 27.43 -7.72 -28.51
N GLY A 26 26.14 -7.40 -28.33
CA GLY A 26 25.04 -8.08 -29.01
C GLY A 26 23.82 -8.48 -28.17
N GLU A 27 23.29 -7.66 -27.24
CA GLU A 27 22.17 -8.09 -26.36
C GLU A 27 21.09 -7.01 -26.04
N ALA A 28 20.84 -6.03 -26.90
CA ALA A 28 19.89 -4.94 -26.60
C ALA A 28 18.42 -5.38 -26.42
N SER A 29 17.99 -6.53 -26.97
CA SER A 29 16.61 -7.01 -26.85
C SER A 29 16.35 -7.94 -25.66
N GLY A 30 17.39 -8.61 -25.14
CA GLY A 30 17.29 -9.54 -24.02
C GLY A 30 17.33 -8.86 -22.65
N GLU A 31 18.16 -7.82 -22.51
CA GLU A 31 18.25 -7.02 -21.27
C GLU A 31 16.97 -6.24 -20.97
N ALA A 32 16.31 -5.69 -21.99
CA ALA A 32 15.05 -4.96 -21.82
C ALA A 32 13.90 -5.86 -21.36
N ALA A 33 13.78 -7.06 -21.95
CA ALA A 33 12.76 -8.04 -21.58
C ALA A 33 13.00 -8.63 -20.18
N GLN A 34 14.27 -8.85 -19.81
CA GLN A 34 14.61 -9.35 -18.48
C GLN A 34 14.40 -8.27 -17.41
N ALA A 35 14.75 -7.01 -17.69
CA ALA A 35 14.47 -5.86 -16.82
C ALA A 35 12.96 -5.63 -16.62
N SER A 36 12.14 -5.78 -17.67
CA SER A 36 10.68 -5.63 -17.56
C SER A 36 10.02 -6.71 -16.69
N VAL A 37 10.52 -7.95 -16.74
CA VAL A 37 10.01 -9.05 -15.89
C VAL A 37 10.37 -8.82 -14.41
N PHE A 38 11.59 -8.34 -14.12
CA PHE A 38 11.97 -7.98 -12.76
C PHE A 38 11.18 -6.79 -12.20
N ALA A 39 10.90 -5.77 -13.03
CA ALA A 39 10.08 -4.64 -12.65
C ALA A 39 8.63 -5.05 -12.33
N ALA A 40 8.01 -5.89 -13.18
CA ALA A 40 6.65 -6.39 -12.93
C ALA A 40 6.56 -7.24 -11.65
N SER A 41 7.56 -8.07 -11.37
CA SER A 41 7.62 -8.86 -10.14
C SER A 41 7.75 -7.99 -8.88
N ALA A 42 8.45 -6.86 -8.96
CA ALA A 42 8.60 -5.93 -7.84
C ALA A 42 7.29 -5.17 -7.56
N VAL A 43 6.62 -4.68 -8.61
CA VAL A 43 5.30 -4.03 -8.50
C VAL A 43 4.27 -5.00 -7.90
N ALA A 44 4.23 -6.25 -8.35
CA ALA A 44 3.32 -7.26 -7.81
C ALA A 44 3.58 -7.54 -6.30
N THR A 45 4.85 -7.55 -5.89
CA THR A 45 5.22 -7.73 -4.47
C THR A 45 4.79 -6.53 -3.64
N THR A 46 5.01 -5.30 -4.14
CA THR A 46 4.54 -4.06 -3.49
C THR A 46 3.01 -4.06 -3.37
N PHE A 47 2.31 -4.39 -4.45
CA PHE A 47 0.85 -4.50 -4.48
C PHE A 47 0.33 -5.48 -3.43
N ALA A 48 0.86 -6.71 -3.38
CA ALA A 48 0.46 -7.70 -2.38
C ALA A 48 0.77 -7.23 -0.94
N THR A 49 1.90 -6.55 -0.74
CA THR A 49 2.26 -5.97 0.56
C THR A 49 1.24 -4.93 0.98
N TYR A 50 0.88 -4.01 0.08
CA TYR A 50 -0.10 -2.97 0.35
C TYR A 50 -1.51 -3.51 0.56
N MET A 51 -1.95 -4.52 -0.20
CA MET A 51 -3.22 -5.17 0.06
C MET A 51 -3.27 -5.81 1.46
N THR A 52 -2.20 -6.51 1.83
CA THR A 52 -2.10 -7.16 3.13
C THR A 52 -2.08 -6.11 4.24
N ALA A 53 -1.33 -5.03 4.05
CA ALA A 53 -1.25 -3.93 5.00
C ALA A 53 -2.60 -3.20 5.18
N ASP A 54 -3.30 -2.90 4.09
CA ASP A 54 -4.63 -2.27 4.11
C ASP A 54 -5.65 -3.17 4.83
N PHE A 55 -5.64 -4.47 4.52
CA PHE A 55 -6.48 -5.45 5.20
C PHE A 55 -6.17 -5.52 6.71
N LEU A 56 -4.88 -5.61 7.08
CA LEU A 56 -4.47 -5.64 8.49
C LEU A 56 -4.83 -4.33 9.22
N SER A 57 -4.78 -3.19 8.53
CA SER A 57 -5.15 -1.90 9.12
C SER A 57 -6.63 -1.90 9.56
N ASN A 58 -7.52 -2.56 8.80
CA ASN A 58 -8.93 -2.67 9.19
C ASN A 58 -9.10 -3.42 10.52
N PHE A 59 -8.29 -4.44 10.82
CA PHE A 59 -8.36 -5.11 12.13
C PHE A 59 -7.90 -4.22 13.28
N LEU A 60 -6.95 -3.31 13.02
CA LEU A 60 -6.48 -2.36 14.03
C LEU A 60 -7.53 -1.25 14.27
N GLN A 61 -8.18 -0.81 13.20
CA GLN A 61 -9.17 0.27 13.25
C GLN A 61 -10.54 -0.20 13.74
N HIS A 62 -10.88 -1.45 13.44
CA HIS A 62 -12.18 -2.06 13.67
C HIS A 62 -12.06 -3.43 14.36
N PRO A 63 -11.51 -3.50 15.57
CA PRO A 63 -11.13 -4.77 16.19
C PRO A 63 -12.32 -5.68 16.53
N THR A 64 -13.53 -5.14 16.64
CA THR A 64 -14.73 -5.89 17.04
C THR A 64 -15.84 -5.86 15.99
N GLN A 65 -15.72 -5.00 14.97
CA GLN A 65 -16.75 -4.78 13.97
C GLN A 65 -16.61 -5.75 12.79
N LYS A 66 -17.76 -6.20 12.30
CA LYS A 66 -17.88 -6.93 11.03
C LYS A 66 -17.74 -5.92 9.88
N MET A 67 -16.76 -6.15 9.04
CA MET A 67 -16.52 -5.36 7.83
C MET A 67 -17.24 -5.95 6.61
N ASP A 68 -17.52 -5.09 5.63
CA ASP A 68 -18.05 -5.51 4.34
C ASP A 68 -16.96 -5.74 3.29
N TYR A 69 -16.60 -7.00 3.08
CA TYR A 69 -15.65 -7.40 2.04
C TYR A 69 -16.35 -7.84 0.73
N GLY A 70 -17.60 -7.42 0.52
CA GLY A 70 -18.35 -7.66 -0.70
C GLY A 70 -18.45 -9.15 -1.04
N TYR A 71 -18.04 -9.52 -2.24
CA TYR A 71 -18.02 -10.93 -2.69
C TYR A 71 -17.35 -11.89 -1.68
N PHE A 72 -16.31 -11.48 -0.93
CA PHE A 72 -15.67 -12.37 0.04
C PHE A 72 -16.55 -12.71 1.24
N ASN A 73 -17.50 -11.86 1.59
CA ASN A 73 -18.47 -12.14 2.65
C ASN A 73 -19.38 -13.32 2.29
N GLN A 74 -19.64 -13.56 0.99
CA GLN A 74 -20.45 -14.69 0.53
C GLN A 74 -19.83 -16.03 0.87
N PHE A 75 -18.49 -16.15 0.82
CA PHE A 75 -17.79 -17.41 1.13
C PHE A 75 -17.91 -17.85 2.58
N ILE A 76 -18.14 -16.91 3.49
CA ILE A 76 -18.33 -17.19 4.92
C ILE A 76 -19.81 -17.14 5.33
N GLY A 77 -20.72 -17.12 4.35
CA GLY A 77 -22.17 -17.11 4.58
C GLY A 77 -22.70 -15.81 5.20
N ARG A 78 -21.99 -14.69 5.04
CA ARG A 78 -22.42 -13.37 5.54
C ARG A 78 -23.21 -12.62 4.46
N PRO A 79 -24.26 -11.86 4.83
CA PRO A 79 -25.02 -11.07 3.86
C PRO A 79 -24.16 -9.99 3.19
N VAL A 80 -24.49 -9.72 1.93
CA VAL A 80 -23.78 -8.79 1.03
C VAL A 80 -24.80 -7.89 0.37
N ASP A 81 -24.58 -6.57 0.46
CA ASP A 81 -25.38 -5.58 -0.26
C ASP A 81 -24.83 -5.39 -1.68
N GLN A 82 -23.51 -5.17 -1.80
CA GLN A 82 -22.81 -4.99 -3.07
C GLN A 82 -21.64 -5.95 -3.21
N ASN A 83 -21.42 -6.48 -4.42
CA ASN A 83 -20.31 -7.42 -4.66
C ASN A 83 -18.94 -6.74 -4.71
N TRP A 84 -18.89 -5.45 -5.08
CA TRP A 84 -17.64 -4.73 -5.34
C TRP A 84 -17.67 -3.27 -4.89
N TRP A 85 -18.52 -2.43 -5.49
CA TRP A 85 -18.54 -0.99 -5.18
C TRP A 85 -18.96 -0.70 -3.75
N GLY A 86 -18.26 0.23 -3.09
CA GLY A 86 -18.51 0.60 -1.69
C GLY A 86 -18.03 -0.42 -0.66
N THR A 87 -17.34 -1.48 -1.09
CA THR A 87 -16.83 -2.54 -0.21
C THR A 87 -15.38 -2.27 0.22
N ARG A 88 -14.98 -2.81 1.36
CA ARG A 88 -13.57 -2.77 1.82
C ARG A 88 -12.64 -3.45 0.84
N THR A 89 -13.10 -4.47 0.11
CA THR A 89 -12.29 -5.15 -0.91
C THR A 89 -11.95 -4.24 -2.08
N GLN A 90 -12.92 -3.48 -2.57
CA GLN A 90 -12.67 -2.50 -3.63
C GLN A 90 -11.68 -1.43 -3.18
N HIS A 91 -11.83 -0.92 -1.96
CA HIS A 91 -10.86 0.00 -1.36
C HIS A 91 -9.46 -0.62 -1.27
N ILE A 92 -9.32 -1.81 -0.68
CA ILE A 92 -8.04 -2.52 -0.50
C ILE A 92 -7.33 -2.71 -1.84
N VAL A 93 -8.03 -3.23 -2.84
CA VAL A 93 -7.44 -3.52 -4.16
C VAL A 93 -7.14 -2.22 -4.90
N GLY A 94 -8.08 -1.27 -4.89
CA GLY A 94 -7.96 0.00 -5.60
C GLY A 94 -6.81 0.85 -5.06
N VAL A 95 -6.75 1.05 -3.74
CA VAL A 95 -5.70 1.84 -3.09
C VAL A 95 -4.35 1.16 -3.23
N ALA A 96 -4.25 -0.15 -2.97
CA ALA A 96 -2.98 -0.88 -3.12
C ALA A 96 -2.44 -0.82 -4.56
N GLY A 97 -3.31 -0.92 -5.56
CA GLY A 97 -2.94 -0.81 -6.96
C GLY A 97 -2.38 0.57 -7.31
N CYS A 98 -3.09 1.62 -6.91
CA CYS A 98 -2.66 3.00 -7.15
C CYS A 98 -1.36 3.31 -6.41
N LEU A 99 -1.22 2.89 -5.15
CA LEU A 99 0.00 3.07 -4.36
C LEU A 99 1.19 2.31 -4.96
N ALA A 100 1.00 1.08 -5.43
CA ALA A 100 2.10 0.34 -6.07
C ALA A 100 2.60 1.07 -7.33
N ILE A 101 1.70 1.65 -8.12
CA ILE A 101 2.06 2.42 -9.31
C ILE A 101 2.81 3.70 -8.92
N THR A 102 2.27 4.48 -7.98
CA THR A 102 2.87 5.76 -7.58
C THR A 102 4.15 5.59 -6.78
N ASP A 103 4.28 4.53 -5.98
CA ASP A 103 5.51 4.17 -5.27
C ASP A 103 6.63 3.92 -6.27
N HIS A 104 6.44 3.00 -7.20
CA HIS A 104 7.46 2.68 -8.22
C HIS A 104 7.79 3.89 -9.12
N THR A 105 6.78 4.69 -9.49
CA THR A 105 6.99 5.92 -10.26
C THR A 105 7.80 6.94 -9.47
N SER A 106 7.49 7.11 -8.19
CA SER A 106 8.19 8.03 -7.29
C SER A 106 9.62 7.55 -7.02
N GLN A 107 9.84 6.27 -6.75
CA GLN A 107 11.17 5.67 -6.61
C GLN A 107 12.02 5.89 -7.88
N HIS A 108 11.43 5.73 -9.07
CA HIS A 108 12.11 5.99 -10.33
C HIS A 108 12.51 7.47 -10.46
N PHE A 109 11.58 8.39 -10.20
CA PHE A 109 11.82 9.83 -10.27
C PHE A 109 12.94 10.26 -9.33
N PHE A 110 12.85 9.88 -8.06
CA PHE A 110 13.85 10.21 -7.06
C PHE A 110 15.17 9.50 -7.30
N GLY A 111 15.15 8.24 -7.75
CA GLY A 111 16.35 7.49 -8.10
C GLY A 111 17.14 8.15 -9.22
N LYS A 112 16.46 8.68 -10.25
CA LYS A 112 17.10 9.41 -11.35
C LYS A 112 17.74 10.73 -10.89
N TYR A 113 17.10 11.45 -9.97
CA TYR A 113 17.56 12.77 -9.54
C TYR A 113 18.64 12.72 -8.44
N LEU A 114 18.55 11.77 -7.50
CA LEU A 114 19.40 11.73 -6.31
C LEU A 114 20.84 11.29 -6.57
N GLY A 115 21.09 10.47 -7.60
CA GLY A 115 22.39 9.83 -7.81
C GLY A 115 22.85 8.92 -6.65
N ARG A 116 21.98 8.64 -5.66
CA ARG A 116 22.22 7.79 -4.49
C ARG A 116 20.95 7.01 -4.12
N PRO A 117 21.06 5.88 -3.39
CA PRO A 117 19.90 5.10 -2.99
C PRO A 117 18.87 5.92 -2.21
N LEU A 118 17.60 5.78 -2.60
CA LEU A 118 16.47 6.33 -1.87
C LEU A 118 16.21 5.46 -0.63
N CYS A 119 16.76 5.86 0.51
CA CYS A 119 16.44 5.27 1.80
C CYS A 119 16.57 6.31 2.89
N PHE A 120 15.83 6.12 3.98
CA PHE A 120 15.79 7.08 5.07
C PHE A 120 17.18 7.38 5.66
N ALA A 121 18.02 6.37 5.80
CA ALA A 121 19.37 6.52 6.37
C ALA A 121 20.32 7.39 5.53
N LYS A 122 20.16 7.41 4.20
CA LYS A 122 21.08 8.13 3.28
C LYS A 122 20.48 9.43 2.77
N SER A 123 19.15 9.50 2.70
CA SER A 123 18.40 10.52 1.96
C SER A 123 17.14 10.92 2.73
N PRO A 124 17.20 11.30 4.03
CA PRO A 124 16.02 11.39 4.90
C PRO A 124 14.94 12.35 4.38
N ALA A 125 15.31 13.58 4.03
CA ALA A 125 14.35 14.57 3.50
C ALA A 125 13.69 14.09 2.20
N THR A 126 14.49 13.48 1.31
CA THR A 126 13.98 12.98 0.03
C THR A 126 13.13 11.73 0.20
N PHE A 127 13.45 10.88 1.18
CA PHE A 127 12.65 9.73 1.54
C PHE A 127 11.29 10.15 2.09
N VAL A 128 11.24 11.16 2.98
CA VAL A 128 9.98 11.73 3.48
C VAL A 128 9.17 12.35 2.35
N ALA A 129 9.80 13.11 1.44
CA ALA A 129 9.12 13.68 0.28
C ALA A 129 8.56 12.58 -0.65
N HIS A 130 9.34 11.52 -0.89
CA HIS A 130 8.89 10.35 -1.61
C HIS A 130 7.66 9.71 -0.96
N THR A 131 7.71 9.45 0.35
CA THR A 131 6.61 8.88 1.13
C THR A 131 5.34 9.71 0.99
N PHE A 132 5.45 11.03 1.18
CA PHE A 132 4.32 11.92 0.99
C PHE A 132 3.75 11.82 -0.44
N LEU A 133 4.61 11.94 -1.46
CA LEU A 133 4.18 12.02 -2.84
C LEU A 133 3.53 10.72 -3.33
N PHE A 134 4.08 9.55 -2.98
CA PHE A 134 3.49 8.30 -3.45
C PHE A 134 2.18 7.99 -2.73
N ILE A 135 2.08 8.25 -1.42
CA ILE A 135 0.85 8.03 -0.66
C ILE A 135 -0.24 8.98 -1.15
N PHE A 136 0.04 10.29 -1.14
CA PHE A 136 -0.93 11.28 -1.59
C PHE A 136 -1.34 11.02 -3.04
N GLY A 137 -0.36 10.84 -3.94
CA GLY A 137 -0.65 10.60 -5.35
C GLY A 137 -1.43 9.32 -5.61
N GLY A 138 -1.11 8.23 -4.91
CA GLY A 138 -1.78 6.94 -5.10
C GLY A 138 -3.20 6.95 -4.55
N VAL A 139 -3.41 7.46 -3.34
CA VAL A 139 -4.76 7.57 -2.77
C VAL A 139 -5.59 8.61 -3.54
N ALA A 140 -5.00 9.73 -3.98
CA ALA A 140 -5.69 10.69 -4.85
C ALA A 140 -6.12 10.09 -6.19
N MET A 141 -5.27 9.26 -6.80
CA MET A 141 -5.59 8.51 -8.02
C MET A 141 -6.76 7.54 -7.76
N TYR A 142 -6.75 6.84 -6.63
CA TYR A 142 -7.88 6.00 -6.21
C TYR A 142 -9.16 6.83 -6.04
N CYS A 143 -9.14 7.93 -5.29
CA CYS A 143 -10.31 8.79 -5.07
C CYS A 143 -10.89 9.31 -6.39
N ALA A 144 -10.03 9.70 -7.34
CA ALA A 144 -10.45 10.11 -8.67
C ALA A 144 -11.11 8.97 -9.46
N GLY A 145 -10.53 7.77 -9.41
CA GLY A 145 -11.09 6.58 -10.04
C GLY A 145 -12.43 6.16 -9.41
N ASP A 146 -12.51 6.14 -8.08
CA ASP A 146 -13.73 5.81 -7.34
C ASP A 146 -14.83 6.83 -7.62
N ALA A 147 -14.56 8.12 -7.49
CA ALA A 147 -15.52 9.17 -7.80
C ALA A 147 -16.02 9.11 -9.27
N ALA A 148 -15.16 8.76 -10.22
CA ALA A 148 -15.52 8.69 -11.63
C ALA A 148 -16.32 7.44 -12.01
N LEU A 149 -16.02 6.30 -11.39
CA LEU A 149 -16.48 4.98 -11.84
C LEU A 149 -17.50 4.32 -10.90
N ASN A 150 -17.54 4.70 -9.62
CA ASN A 150 -18.47 4.12 -8.66
C ASN A 150 -19.89 4.69 -8.90
N PRO A 151 -20.88 3.84 -9.24
CA PRO A 151 -22.25 4.29 -9.46
C PRO A 151 -22.91 4.92 -8.24
N GLN A 152 -22.43 4.60 -7.02
CA GLN A 152 -22.96 5.17 -5.78
C GLN A 152 -22.72 6.68 -5.67
N HIS A 153 -21.77 7.22 -6.43
CA HIS A 153 -21.42 8.64 -6.42
C HIS A 153 -22.12 9.44 -7.51
N GLU A 154 -23.04 8.84 -8.26
CA GLU A 154 -23.82 9.55 -9.28
C GLU A 154 -24.55 10.77 -8.68
N GLY A 155 -24.42 11.93 -9.32
CA GLY A 155 -24.93 13.20 -8.83
C GLY A 155 -24.02 13.92 -7.82
N HIS A 156 -23.03 13.25 -7.22
CA HIS A 156 -22.17 13.81 -6.15
C HIS A 156 -20.66 13.64 -6.38
N ARG A 157 -20.23 13.15 -7.54
CA ARG A 157 -18.82 12.82 -7.87
C ARG A 157 -17.79 13.90 -7.51
N GLU A 158 -18.09 15.18 -7.79
CA GLU A 158 -17.17 16.27 -7.49
C GLU A 158 -16.97 16.46 -5.98
N GLN A 159 -18.05 16.34 -5.21
CA GLN A 159 -18.01 16.43 -3.76
C GLN A 159 -17.21 15.28 -3.17
N GLU A 160 -17.44 14.06 -3.65
CA GLU A 160 -16.71 12.86 -3.24
C GLU A 160 -15.20 12.98 -3.55
N LEU A 161 -14.85 13.45 -4.75
CA LEU A 161 -13.46 13.69 -5.10
C LEU A 161 -12.80 14.74 -4.20
N LYS A 162 -13.46 15.87 -3.97
CA LYS A 162 -12.94 16.94 -3.11
C LYS A 162 -12.75 16.47 -1.67
N SER A 163 -13.74 15.77 -1.13
CA SER A 163 -13.70 15.19 0.21
C SER A 163 -12.55 14.20 0.33
N GLY A 164 -12.50 13.22 -0.58
CA GLY A 164 -11.45 12.21 -0.61
C GLY A 164 -10.04 12.79 -0.76
N LEU A 165 -9.84 13.80 -1.60
CA LEU A 165 -8.55 14.49 -1.76
C LEU A 165 -8.13 15.22 -0.48
N TYR A 166 -9.07 15.90 0.18
CA TYR A 166 -8.80 16.63 1.41
C TYR A 166 -8.45 15.69 2.57
N SER A 167 -9.24 14.63 2.76
CA SER A 167 -8.97 13.56 3.72
C SER A 167 -7.62 12.89 3.45
N THR A 168 -7.29 12.65 2.18
CA THR A 168 -6.00 12.09 1.77
C THR A 168 -4.84 13.01 2.11
N TYR A 169 -4.98 14.32 1.88
CA TYR A 169 -3.97 15.30 2.26
C TYR A 169 -3.69 15.29 3.76
N ILE A 170 -4.74 15.32 4.58
CA ILE A 170 -4.63 15.22 6.05
C ILE A 170 -3.93 13.91 6.44
N GLY A 171 -4.45 12.77 5.96
CA GLY A 171 -3.93 11.46 6.31
C GLY A 171 -2.46 11.30 5.94
N THR A 172 -2.06 11.73 4.74
CA THR A 172 -0.68 11.61 4.27
C THR A 172 0.30 12.41 5.13
N CYS A 173 -0.09 13.60 5.60
CA CYS A 173 0.70 14.40 6.53
C CYS A 173 0.97 13.70 7.87
N THR A 174 0.18 12.67 8.23
CA THR A 174 0.35 11.92 9.48
C THR A 174 1.22 10.66 9.36
N ALA A 175 1.52 10.20 8.14
CA ALA A 175 2.30 8.99 7.89
C ALA A 175 3.83 9.18 7.98
N TRP A 176 4.30 10.34 8.48
CA TRP A 176 5.73 10.71 8.53
C TRP A 176 6.60 9.80 9.40
N PHE A 177 5.98 8.99 10.27
CA PHE A 177 6.68 8.10 11.20
C PHE A 177 7.12 6.77 10.57
N GLU A 178 6.60 6.40 9.40
CA GLU A 178 6.91 5.15 8.69
C GLU A 178 8.42 4.83 8.64
N PRO A 179 9.32 5.81 8.35
CA PRO A 179 10.75 5.53 8.25
C PRO A 179 11.41 5.11 9.56
N TYR A 180 10.76 5.37 10.70
CA TYR A 180 11.27 5.07 12.04
C TYR A 180 10.83 3.69 12.56
N VAL A 181 9.87 3.03 11.90
CA VAL A 181 9.30 1.75 12.35
C VAL A 181 10.35 0.63 12.34
N ALA A 182 11.07 0.45 11.24
CA ALA A 182 12.08 -0.60 11.15
C ALA A 182 13.26 -0.40 12.12
N PRO A 183 13.81 0.82 12.29
CA PRO A 183 14.77 1.11 13.36
C PRO A 183 14.25 0.77 14.76
N ALA A 184 13.03 1.18 15.10
CA ALA A 184 12.42 0.89 16.41
C ALA A 184 12.24 -0.62 16.63
N LEU A 185 11.75 -1.34 15.61
CA LEU A 185 11.62 -2.79 15.65
C LEU A 185 12.98 -3.48 15.79
N GLY A 186 14.02 -2.93 15.19
CA GLY A 186 15.40 -3.43 15.33
C GLY A 186 15.90 -3.34 16.77
N THR A 187 15.52 -2.30 17.52
CA THR A 187 15.85 -2.15 18.94
C THR A 187 15.10 -3.14 19.82
N VAL A 188 13.82 -3.41 19.53
CA VAL A 188 12.96 -4.22 20.41
C VAL A 188 13.01 -5.72 20.09
N ALA A 189 12.97 -6.08 18.81
CA ALA A 189 12.82 -7.45 18.34
C ALA A 189 14.08 -7.97 17.60
N GLY A 190 15.11 -7.13 17.45
CA GLY A 190 16.37 -7.48 16.81
C GLY A 190 16.37 -7.30 15.29
N SER A 191 17.58 -7.17 14.74
CA SER A 191 17.82 -6.85 13.32
C SER A 191 17.28 -7.90 12.34
N ALA A 192 17.21 -9.17 12.75
CA ALA A 192 16.67 -10.24 11.92
C ALA A 192 15.17 -10.06 11.64
N ILE A 193 14.39 -9.69 12.66
CA ILE A 193 12.96 -9.42 12.52
C ILE A 193 12.75 -8.12 11.76
N ALA A 194 13.50 -7.07 12.12
CA ALA A 194 13.44 -5.77 11.44
C ALA A 194 13.79 -5.85 9.94
N GLY A 195 14.73 -6.73 9.55
CA GLY A 195 15.12 -6.94 8.16
C GLY A 195 14.24 -7.93 7.38
N SER A 196 13.25 -8.54 8.02
CA SER A 196 12.30 -9.43 7.33
C SER A 196 11.28 -8.62 6.51
N TRP A 197 10.60 -9.24 5.54
CA TRP A 197 9.50 -8.60 4.81
C TRP A 197 8.41 -8.08 5.75
N ALA A 198 8.08 -8.86 6.78
CA ALA A 198 7.10 -8.47 7.79
C ALA A 198 7.51 -7.19 8.54
N GLY A 199 8.76 -7.11 8.97
CA GLY A 199 9.27 -5.99 9.78
C GLY A 199 9.66 -4.74 8.98
N SER A 200 10.19 -4.91 7.77
CA SER A 200 10.72 -3.82 6.95
C SER A 200 9.73 -3.24 5.94
N ALA A 201 8.66 -3.97 5.61
CA ALA A 201 7.69 -3.55 4.60
C ALA A 201 6.25 -3.63 5.11
N LEU A 202 5.81 -4.81 5.56
CA LEU A 202 4.40 -5.01 5.93
C LEU A 202 3.96 -4.19 7.14
N LEU A 203 4.73 -4.22 8.24
CA LEU A 203 4.38 -3.50 9.47
C LEU A 203 4.41 -1.97 9.27
N PRO A 204 5.45 -1.35 8.69
CA PRO A 204 5.44 0.08 8.38
C PRO A 204 4.23 0.46 7.52
N ALA A 205 3.95 -0.29 6.44
CA ALA A 205 2.80 -0.03 5.59
C ALA A 205 1.47 -0.17 6.34
N THR A 206 1.33 -1.18 7.21
CA THR A 206 0.10 -1.39 8.00
C THR A 206 -0.17 -0.19 8.91
N LEU A 207 0.86 0.30 9.59
CA LEU A 207 0.74 1.48 10.45
C LEU A 207 0.46 2.75 9.64
N ALA A 208 1.09 2.90 8.46
CA ALA A 208 0.80 4.00 7.55
C ALA A 208 -0.68 3.98 7.12
N TYR A 209 -1.23 2.83 6.71
CA TYR A 209 -2.65 2.70 6.40
C TYR A 209 -3.54 3.05 7.60
N THR A 210 -3.26 2.49 8.78
CA THR A 210 -4.02 2.78 10.00
C THR A 210 -4.07 4.26 10.32
N THR A 211 -2.96 4.98 10.13
CA THR A 211 -2.89 6.42 10.42
C THR A 211 -3.51 7.27 9.33
N VAL A 212 -3.26 6.97 8.04
CA VAL A 212 -3.87 7.69 6.91
C VAL A 212 -5.39 7.56 6.93
N LYS A 213 -5.91 6.34 7.05
CA LYS A 213 -7.35 6.09 7.14
C LYS A 213 -7.93 6.65 8.45
N GLY A 214 -7.30 6.35 9.56
CA GLY A 214 -7.80 6.76 10.87
C GLY A 214 -7.86 8.27 11.05
N VAL A 215 -6.81 9.01 10.68
CA VAL A 215 -6.77 10.47 10.86
C VAL A 215 -7.37 11.22 9.67
N GLY A 216 -7.10 10.76 8.44
CA GLY A 216 -7.58 11.43 7.24
C GLY A 216 -9.07 11.19 6.97
N TRP A 217 -9.50 9.93 7.11
CA TRP A 217 -10.85 9.48 6.75
C TRP A 217 -11.74 9.23 7.97
N TYR A 218 -11.23 9.52 9.17
CA TYR A 218 -11.95 9.29 10.43
C TYR A 218 -12.40 7.82 10.61
N ASP A 219 -11.66 6.89 10.02
CA ASP A 219 -12.02 5.48 9.94
C ASP A 219 -11.62 4.75 11.24
N TRP A 220 -12.35 5.02 12.32
CA TRP A 220 -12.13 4.41 13.64
C TRP A 220 -13.41 3.84 14.22
N GLY A 221 -13.40 2.55 14.54
CA GLY A 221 -14.54 1.84 15.13
C GLY A 221 -15.84 2.17 14.42
N ASN A 222 -16.88 2.49 15.17
CA ASN A 222 -18.21 2.72 14.59
C ASN A 222 -18.27 3.95 13.67
N SER A 223 -17.37 4.93 13.82
CA SER A 223 -17.38 6.15 12.99
C SER A 223 -16.87 5.91 11.56
N GLY A 224 -16.13 4.81 11.34
CA GLY A 224 -15.64 4.45 10.02
C GLY A 224 -16.53 3.47 9.26
N LEU A 225 -17.67 3.04 9.82
CA LEU A 225 -18.51 2.03 9.19
C LEU A 225 -19.40 2.64 8.11
N ASN A 226 -19.56 1.94 6.99
CA ASN A 226 -20.60 2.25 6.02
C ASN A 226 -21.98 1.74 6.49
N ASP A 227 -23.05 2.12 5.80
CA ASP A 227 -24.43 1.77 6.20
C ASP A 227 -24.66 0.26 6.32
N HIS A 228 -24.08 -0.54 5.42
CA HIS A 228 -24.20 -2.00 5.48
C HIS A 228 -23.42 -2.57 6.67
N GLU A 229 -22.21 -2.06 6.92
CA GLU A 229 -21.41 -2.42 8.09
C GLU A 229 -22.12 -2.04 9.39
N MET A 230 -22.80 -0.89 9.46
CA MET A 230 -23.62 -0.54 10.61
C MET A 230 -24.74 -1.57 10.86
N LYS A 231 -25.41 -2.02 9.79
CA LYS A 231 -26.45 -3.08 9.87
C LYS A 231 -25.86 -4.43 10.31
N LEU A 232 -24.74 -4.86 9.71
CA LEU A 232 -24.04 -6.11 10.05
C LEU A 232 -23.66 -6.19 11.54
N ASN A 233 -23.40 -5.03 12.15
CA ASN A 233 -23.03 -4.88 13.55
C ASN A 233 -24.21 -4.59 14.48
N GLY A 234 -25.45 -4.54 13.98
CA GLY A 234 -26.64 -4.26 14.78
C GLY A 234 -26.69 -2.84 15.36
N LEU A 235 -26.02 -1.89 14.70
CA LEU A 235 -25.92 -0.50 15.14
C LEU A 235 -27.03 0.40 14.57
N THR A 236 -27.74 -0.08 13.55
CA THR A 236 -28.97 0.51 13.01
C THR A 236 -30.09 -0.51 13.10
N LYS A 237 -31.33 -0.04 13.29
CA LYS A 237 -32.51 -0.91 13.24
C LYS A 237 -32.74 -1.32 11.78
N GLU A 238 -33.00 -2.62 11.56
CA GLU A 238 -33.60 -3.08 10.32
C GLU A 238 -34.97 -2.39 10.19
N GLU A 239 -35.19 -1.62 9.11
CA GLU A 239 -36.54 -1.22 8.69
C GLU A 239 -37.23 -2.38 7.98
#